data_AF-A5KB34-F1
#
_entry.id   AF-A5KB34-F1
#
_cell.length_a   1.000
_cell.length_b   1.000
_cell.length_c   1.000
_cell.angle_alpha   90.00
_cell.angle_beta   90.00
_cell.angle_gamma   90.00
#
_symmetry.space_group_name_H-M   'P 1'
#
loop_
_entity.id
_entity.type
_entity.pdbx_description
1 polymer ?
#
loop_
_entity_poly.entity_id
_entity_poly.type
_entity_poly.pdbx_seq_one_letter_code
_entity_poly.pdbx_strand_id
1 'polypeptide(L)'
;MEVKPCPKRYFDLDGCTSYFYALYNLYPSEFEIKHIDFLKHIKDFPDPILKYVALYFYYNYSVAKDYFTGESGQNDLACHNLNRWLDQHKSFFTHSEKCEYNKNQWNINIEPLWEKNWTLLHAINHNLKMIFVMILQKKIVLKLKRIVMKLKIYVMNVINFA
;
A
#
# COMPACT_ATOMS: atom_id res chain seq x y z
N MET A 1 -0.40 -11.15 -18.87
CA MET A 1 -0.40 -9.73 -19.30
C MET A 1 1.06 -9.32 -19.41
N GLU A 2 1.45 -8.71 -20.52
CA GLU A 2 2.82 -8.22 -20.72
C GLU A 2 3.05 -7.01 -19.80
N VAL A 3 4.13 -7.05 -19.02
CA VAL A 3 4.48 -5.95 -18.10
C VAL A 3 5.03 -4.80 -18.93
N LYS A 4 4.43 -3.62 -18.79
CA LYS A 4 4.91 -2.41 -19.45
C LYS A 4 6.14 -1.88 -18.70
N PRO A 5 7.26 -1.60 -19.39
CA PRO A 5 8.35 -0.88 -18.77
C PRO A 5 7.90 0.56 -18.44
N CYS A 6 8.58 1.21 -17.50
CA CYS A 6 8.38 2.64 -17.28
C CYS A 6 8.71 3.41 -18.59
N PRO A 7 8.16 4.62 -18.83
CA PRO A 7 8.34 5.29 -20.10
C PRO A 7 9.82 5.46 -20.46
N LYS A 8 10.16 5.17 -21.72
CA LYS A 8 11.55 5.05 -22.20
C LYS A 8 12.45 6.20 -21.75
N ARG A 9 11.97 7.44 -21.83
CA ARG A 9 12.70 8.63 -21.37
C ARG A 9 13.19 8.53 -19.92
N TYR A 10 12.38 7.98 -19.03
CA TYR A 10 12.76 7.77 -17.64
C TYR A 10 13.61 6.52 -17.49
N PHE A 11 13.31 5.45 -18.22
CA PHE A 11 14.11 4.22 -18.19
C PHE A 11 15.57 4.48 -18.58
N ASP A 12 15.79 5.19 -19.69
CA ASP A 12 17.12 5.52 -20.24
C ASP A 12 17.97 6.40 -19.29
N LEU A 13 17.33 7.08 -18.33
CA LEU A 13 17.96 7.98 -17.35
C LEU A 13 17.98 7.42 -15.93
N ASP A 14 17.65 6.13 -15.73
CA ASP A 14 17.43 5.51 -14.41
C ASP A 14 16.42 6.30 -13.53
N GLY A 15 15.46 6.93 -14.18
CA GLY A 15 14.47 7.84 -13.61
C GLY A 15 13.11 7.20 -13.31
N CYS A 16 12.96 5.88 -13.43
CA CYS A 16 11.67 5.21 -13.23
C CYS A 16 11.07 5.48 -11.83
N THR A 17 11.91 5.55 -10.79
CA THR A 17 11.46 5.89 -9.43
C THR A 17 10.79 7.27 -9.38
N SER A 18 11.44 8.28 -9.97
CA SER A 18 10.92 9.65 -10.04
C SER A 18 9.62 9.71 -10.86
N TYR A 19 9.52 8.92 -11.93
CA TYR A 19 8.29 8.81 -12.70
C TYR A 19 7.13 8.30 -11.86
N PHE A 20 7.30 7.17 -11.15
CA PHE A 20 6.22 6.62 -10.31
C PHE A 20 5.89 7.53 -9.13
N TYR A 21 6.89 8.16 -8.53
CA TYR A 21 6.67 9.16 -7.48
C TYR A 21 5.79 10.33 -7.99
N ALA A 22 6.08 10.86 -9.18
CA ALA A 22 5.27 11.91 -9.79
C ALA A 22 3.86 11.41 -10.13
N LEU A 23 3.76 10.24 -10.78
CA LEU A 23 2.50 9.62 -11.19
C LEU A 23 1.52 9.51 -10.01
N TYR A 24 1.98 9.02 -8.86
CA TYR A 24 1.13 8.82 -7.68
C TYR A 24 0.75 10.10 -6.93
N ASN A 25 1.35 11.24 -7.30
CA ASN A 25 1.06 12.55 -6.73
C ASN A 25 0.40 13.52 -7.72
N LEU A 26 -0.12 13.02 -8.86
CA LEU A 26 -0.80 13.86 -9.86
C LEU A 26 -2.17 14.40 -9.42
N TYR A 27 -2.82 13.76 -8.42
CA TYR A 27 -4.15 14.12 -7.87
C TYR A 27 -5.13 14.75 -8.89
N PRO A 28 -5.52 14.03 -9.96
CA PRO A 28 -6.42 14.58 -10.96
C PRO A 28 -7.76 15.00 -10.35
N SER A 29 -8.31 16.13 -10.83
CA SER A 29 -9.62 16.64 -10.39
C SER A 29 -10.77 15.73 -10.77
N GLU A 30 -10.59 14.92 -11.81
CA GLU A 30 -11.59 13.96 -12.31
C GLU A 30 -10.90 12.70 -12.84
N PHE A 31 -11.52 11.53 -12.59
CA PHE A 31 -11.14 10.27 -13.19
C PHE A 31 -12.29 9.26 -13.12
N GLU A 32 -12.28 8.29 -14.03
CA GLU A 32 -13.31 7.25 -14.10
C GLU A 32 -13.10 6.15 -13.04
N ILE A 33 -14.18 5.79 -12.34
CA ILE A 33 -14.20 4.65 -11.41
C ILE A 33 -15.17 3.61 -11.96
N LYS A 34 -14.59 2.55 -12.52
CA LYS A 34 -15.33 1.46 -13.17
C LYS A 34 -16.09 0.58 -12.16
N HIS A 35 -15.70 0.61 -10.90
CA HIS A 35 -16.26 -0.26 -9.86
C HIS A 35 -17.18 0.52 -8.92
N ILE A 36 -18.48 0.59 -9.25
CA ILE A 36 -19.49 1.29 -8.44
C ILE A 36 -19.56 0.76 -7.00
N ASP A 37 -19.31 -0.52 -6.78
CA ASP A 37 -19.35 -1.12 -5.44
C ASP A 37 -18.16 -0.69 -4.58
N PHE A 38 -17.02 -0.34 -5.20
CA PHE A 38 -15.92 0.31 -4.49
C PHE A 38 -16.36 1.68 -3.96
N LEU A 39 -17.05 2.48 -4.79
CA LEU A 39 -17.58 3.77 -4.37
C LEU A 39 -18.60 3.65 -3.24
N LYS A 40 -19.51 2.68 -3.32
CA LYS A 40 -20.47 2.40 -2.23
C LYS A 40 -19.74 2.03 -0.95
N HIS A 41 -18.71 1.19 -1.04
CA HIS A 41 -17.94 0.76 0.12
C HIS A 41 -17.21 1.92 0.82
N ILE A 42 -16.52 2.79 0.07
CA ILE A 42 -15.76 3.89 0.67
C ILE A 42 -16.65 5.04 1.14
N LYS A 43 -17.89 5.15 0.62
CA LYS A 43 -18.87 6.17 1.03
C LYS A 43 -19.11 6.14 2.54
N ASP A 44 -19.10 4.94 3.12
CA ASP A 44 -19.41 4.69 4.53
C ASP A 44 -18.19 4.85 5.45
N PHE A 45 -17.02 5.23 4.91
CA PHE A 45 -15.85 5.48 5.75
C PHE A 45 -16.14 6.65 6.70
N PRO A 46 -15.71 6.55 7.97
CA PRO A 46 -16.05 7.56 8.97
C PRO A 46 -15.30 8.88 8.77
N ASP A 47 -14.13 8.83 8.13
CA ASP A 47 -13.23 9.97 7.98
C ASP A 47 -13.07 10.38 6.50
N PRO A 48 -13.26 11.66 6.14
CA PRO A 48 -13.05 12.16 4.78
C PRO A 48 -11.62 11.93 4.23
N ILE A 49 -10.59 11.97 5.08
CA ILE A 49 -9.21 11.69 4.69
C ILE A 49 -9.07 10.23 4.26
N LEU A 50 -9.73 9.30 4.95
CA LEU A 50 -9.73 7.88 4.56
C LEU A 50 -10.45 7.67 3.21
N LYS A 51 -11.54 8.40 2.96
CA LYS A 51 -12.22 8.38 1.64
C LYS A 51 -11.28 8.84 0.54
N TYR A 52 -10.58 9.95 0.77
CA TYR A 52 -9.61 10.50 -0.17
C TYR A 52 -8.47 9.51 -0.44
N VAL A 53 -7.85 8.97 0.61
CA VAL A 53 -6.77 7.99 0.47
C VAL A 53 -7.25 6.77 -0.32
N ALA A 54 -8.43 6.23 -0.01
CA ALA A 54 -8.98 5.08 -0.73
C ALA A 54 -9.22 5.40 -2.22
N LEU A 55 -9.84 6.55 -2.49
CA LEU A 55 -10.14 7.03 -3.82
C LEU A 55 -8.88 7.18 -4.69
N TYR A 56 -7.84 7.80 -4.16
CA TYR A 56 -6.56 7.95 -4.89
C TYR A 56 -5.73 6.68 -4.92
N PHE A 57 -5.87 5.80 -3.92
CA PHE A 57 -5.26 4.47 -3.99
C PHE A 57 -5.83 3.68 -5.17
N TYR A 58 -7.15 3.72 -5.37
CA TYR A 58 -7.81 3.10 -6.53
C TYR A 58 -7.27 3.69 -7.84
N TYR A 59 -7.22 5.02 -7.95
CA TYR A 59 -6.69 5.68 -9.14
C TYR A 59 -5.24 5.26 -9.41
N ASN A 60 -4.37 5.38 -8.42
CA ASN A 60 -2.94 5.06 -8.52
C ASN A 60 -2.71 3.59 -8.92
N TYR A 61 -3.49 2.66 -8.36
CA TYR A 61 -3.47 1.27 -8.80
C TYR A 61 -3.92 1.14 -10.26
N SER A 62 -5.03 1.77 -10.64
CA SER A 62 -5.62 1.64 -11.98
C SER A 62 -4.68 2.09 -13.10
N VAL A 63 -3.91 3.16 -12.87
CA VAL A 63 -2.97 3.72 -13.85
C VAL A 63 -1.62 3.00 -13.87
N ALA A 64 -1.25 2.29 -12.79
CA ALA A 64 0.06 1.67 -12.65
C ALA A 64 0.07 0.14 -12.73
N LYS A 65 -1.08 -0.53 -12.68
CA LYS A 65 -1.17 -2.00 -12.64
C LYS A 65 -0.44 -2.71 -13.79
N ASP A 66 -0.36 -2.08 -14.96
CA ASP A 66 0.30 -2.67 -16.13
C ASP A 66 1.83 -2.63 -16.01
N TYR A 67 2.39 -1.87 -15.06
CA TYR A 67 3.83 -1.77 -14.79
C TYR A 67 4.30 -2.71 -13.67
N PHE A 68 3.38 -3.42 -13.01
CA PHE A 68 3.71 -4.33 -11.91
C PHE A 68 4.35 -5.61 -12.46
N THR A 69 5.61 -5.85 -12.09
CA THR A 69 6.42 -6.95 -12.61
C THR A 69 6.08 -8.28 -11.97
N GLY A 70 5.52 -8.28 -10.76
CA GLY A 70 5.41 -9.52 -9.99
C GLY A 70 6.48 -9.68 -8.92
N GLU A 71 7.51 -8.83 -8.98
CA GLU A 71 8.71 -8.99 -8.19
C GLU A 71 8.60 -8.31 -6.83
N SER A 72 9.46 -8.72 -5.91
CA SER A 72 9.44 -8.25 -4.54
C SER A 72 10.30 -6.99 -4.37
N GLY A 73 9.82 -6.04 -3.56
CA GLY A 73 10.64 -4.90 -3.14
C GLY A 73 11.00 -3.99 -4.31
N GLN A 74 12.25 -3.53 -4.36
CA GLN A 74 12.72 -2.56 -5.37
C GLN A 74 12.70 -3.10 -6.82
N ASN A 75 12.60 -4.41 -6.99
CA ASN A 75 12.56 -5.01 -8.34
C ASN A 75 11.20 -4.83 -9.04
N ASP A 76 10.17 -4.43 -8.28
CA ASP A 76 8.92 -3.90 -8.83
C ASP A 76 8.80 -2.43 -8.42
N LEU A 77 9.48 -1.54 -9.14
CA LEU A 77 9.54 -0.11 -8.81
C LEU A 77 8.15 0.53 -8.75
N ALA A 78 7.23 0.13 -9.61
CA ALA A 78 5.87 0.64 -9.62
C ALA A 78 5.13 0.25 -8.34
N CYS A 79 5.06 -1.05 -8.04
CA CYS A 79 4.41 -1.55 -6.82
C CYS A 79 5.09 -1.01 -5.55
N HIS A 80 6.43 -0.96 -5.54
CA HIS A 80 7.21 -0.43 -4.42
C HIS A 80 6.86 1.03 -4.12
N ASN A 81 6.82 1.88 -5.16
CA ASN A 81 6.50 3.30 -4.98
C ASN A 81 5.03 3.51 -4.59
N LEU A 82 4.10 2.66 -5.05
CA LEU A 82 2.71 2.71 -4.60
C LEU A 82 2.58 2.36 -3.12
N ASN A 83 3.28 1.32 -2.66
CA ASN A 83 3.32 0.97 -1.23
C ASN A 83 3.93 2.10 -0.40
N ARG A 84 4.99 2.75 -0.89
CA ARG A 84 5.58 3.92 -0.24
C ARG A 84 4.61 5.09 -0.13
N TRP A 85 3.86 5.39 -1.19
CA TRP A 85 2.81 6.41 -1.16
C TRP A 85 1.77 6.10 -0.09
N LEU A 86 1.36 4.84 0.03
CA LEU A 86 0.39 4.40 1.02
C LEU A 86 0.93 4.51 2.46
N ASP A 87 2.18 4.11 2.68
CA ASP A 87 2.87 4.24 3.97
C ASP A 87 3.00 5.71 4.41
N GLN A 88 3.27 6.62 3.48
CA GLN A 88 3.31 8.06 3.76
C GLN A 88 1.94 8.57 4.21
N HIS A 89 0.87 8.21 3.51
CA HIS A 89 -0.49 8.60 3.88
C HIS A 89 -0.92 8.00 5.22
N LYS A 90 -0.53 6.76 5.51
CA LYS A 90 -0.71 6.15 6.82
C LYS A 90 -0.01 6.96 7.90
N SER A 91 1.25 7.32 7.68
CA SER A 91 2.02 8.11 8.63
C SER A 91 1.36 9.46 8.91
N PHE A 92 0.88 10.16 7.87
CA PHE A 92 0.17 11.43 8.07
C PHE A 92 -1.12 11.26 8.84
N PHE A 93 -1.98 10.31 8.43
CA PHE A 93 -3.27 10.10 9.07
C PHE A 93 -3.15 9.66 10.53
N THR A 94 -2.18 8.79 10.83
CA THR A 94 -2.03 8.18 12.16
C THR A 94 -1.07 8.94 13.08
N HIS A 95 -0.54 10.08 12.63
CA HIS A 95 0.56 10.78 13.31
C HIS A 95 1.75 9.84 13.59
N SER A 96 2.24 9.18 12.55
CA SER A 96 3.29 8.15 12.60
C SER A 96 2.96 7.06 13.61
N GLU A 97 1.75 6.52 13.53
CA GLU A 97 1.19 5.47 14.40
C GLU A 97 0.98 5.87 15.87
N LYS A 98 1.22 7.13 16.27
CA LYS A 98 1.03 7.59 17.64
C LYS A 98 -0.44 7.80 18.02
N CYS A 99 -1.31 8.07 17.03
CA CYS A 99 -2.74 8.20 17.26
C CYS A 99 -3.41 6.82 17.12
N GLU A 100 -3.74 6.18 18.25
CA GLU A 100 -4.29 4.82 18.24
C GLU A 100 -5.69 4.76 17.59
N TYR A 101 -6.53 5.78 17.78
CA TYR A 101 -7.84 5.84 17.12
C TYR A 101 -7.68 5.86 15.59
N ASN A 102 -6.86 6.76 15.04
CA ASN A 102 -6.63 6.84 13.60
C ASN A 102 -5.94 5.59 13.05
N LYS A 103 -5.01 5.00 13.81
CA LYS A 103 -4.40 3.72 13.45
C LYS A 103 -5.45 2.60 13.36
N ASN A 104 -6.40 2.54 14.29
CA ASN A 104 -7.50 1.59 14.23
C ASN A 104 -8.41 1.86 13.03
N GLN A 105 -8.75 3.13 12.75
CA GLN A 105 -9.53 3.48 11.58
C GLN A 105 -8.82 3.11 10.27
N TRP A 106 -7.51 3.32 10.18
CA TRP A 106 -6.72 2.88 9.03
C TRP A 106 -6.78 1.36 8.86
N ASN A 107 -6.59 0.61 9.94
CA ASN A 107 -6.58 -0.86 9.90
C ASN A 107 -7.95 -1.47 9.57
N ILE A 108 -9.05 -0.81 9.95
CA ILE A 108 -10.42 -1.30 9.67
C ILE A 108 -10.88 -0.89 8.27
N ASN A 109 -10.45 0.27 7.75
CA ASN A 109 -10.97 0.82 6.50
C ASN A 109 -10.00 0.66 5.32
N ILE A 110 -8.70 0.94 5.49
CA ILE A 110 -7.71 0.98 4.38
C ILE A 110 -6.99 -0.35 4.21
N GLU A 111 -6.51 -0.99 5.28
CA GLU A 111 -5.83 -2.30 5.15
C GLU A 111 -6.72 -3.34 4.45
N PRO A 112 -8.05 -3.40 4.67
CA PRO A 112 -8.92 -4.30 3.92
C PRO A 112 -9.10 -3.92 2.46
N LEU A 113 -8.82 -2.69 2.03
CA LEU A 113 -8.75 -2.43 0.58
C LEU A 113 -7.58 -3.21 -0.04
N TRP A 114 -6.58 -3.58 0.75
CA TRP A 114 -5.56 -4.52 0.33
C TRP A 114 -5.97 -5.98 0.53
N GLU A 115 -6.56 -6.29 1.68
CA GLU A 115 -6.83 -7.68 2.12
C GLU A 115 -8.19 -8.25 1.70
N LYS A 116 -9.21 -7.43 1.47
CA LYS A 116 -10.60 -7.81 1.10
C LYS A 116 -10.88 -7.63 -0.39
N ASN A 117 -9.95 -7.08 -1.16
CA ASN A 117 -10.07 -6.96 -2.61
C ASN A 117 -9.75 -8.28 -3.38
N TRP A 118 -10.22 -9.40 -2.84
CA TRP A 118 -10.23 -10.68 -3.53
C TRP A 118 -11.31 -10.79 -4.61
N THR A 119 -12.24 -9.82 -4.72
CA THR A 119 -13.30 -9.81 -5.75
C THR A 119 -13.36 -8.51 -6.56
N LEU A 120 -13.10 -7.34 -5.96
CA LEU A 120 -13.11 -6.05 -6.69
C LEU A 120 -11.80 -5.77 -7.46
N LEU A 121 -10.63 -6.21 -6.97
CA LEU A 121 -9.36 -6.17 -7.73
C LEU A 121 -9.13 -7.45 -8.58
N HIS A 122 -9.79 -8.57 -8.26
CA HIS A 122 -9.79 -9.78 -9.11
C HIS A 122 -10.50 -9.58 -10.44
N ALA A 123 -11.53 -8.72 -10.48
CA ALA A 123 -12.10 -8.24 -11.75
C ALA A 123 -11.09 -7.47 -12.61
N ILE A 124 -9.91 -7.11 -12.07
CA ILE A 124 -8.89 -6.28 -12.71
C ILE A 124 -7.62 -7.07 -13.10
N ASN A 125 -7.22 -8.17 -12.45
CA ASN A 125 -6.17 -9.06 -12.97
C ASN A 125 -6.02 -10.44 -12.26
N HIS A 126 -5.59 -11.44 -13.04
CA HIS A 126 -5.62 -12.87 -12.74
C HIS A 126 -4.25 -13.45 -12.33
N ASN A 127 -3.49 -12.76 -11.45
CA ASN A 127 -2.11 -13.19 -11.10
C ASN A 127 -1.89 -13.32 -9.57
N LEU A 128 -2.13 -14.53 -9.07
CA LEU A 128 -2.01 -14.96 -7.67
C LEU A 128 -0.61 -14.80 -7.05
N LYS A 129 0.47 -14.69 -7.86
CA LYS A 129 1.86 -14.66 -7.37
C LYS A 129 2.22 -13.41 -6.57
N MET A 130 1.69 -12.25 -6.98
CA MET A 130 1.99 -10.96 -6.32
C MET A 130 1.45 -10.86 -4.90
N ILE A 131 0.24 -11.38 -4.71
CA ILE A 131 -0.47 -11.30 -3.44
C ILE A 131 0.23 -12.20 -2.40
N PHE A 132 0.74 -13.37 -2.81
CA PHE A 132 1.52 -14.23 -1.93
C PHE A 132 2.78 -13.54 -1.41
N VAL A 133 3.51 -12.81 -2.26
CA VAL A 133 4.72 -12.08 -1.88
C VAL A 133 4.39 -10.97 -0.88
N MET A 134 3.35 -10.18 -1.13
CA MET A 134 2.95 -9.09 -0.21
C MET A 134 2.44 -9.62 1.14
N ILE A 135 1.65 -10.70 1.14
CA ILE A 135 1.17 -11.36 2.36
C ILE A 135 2.34 -12.00 3.13
N LEU A 136 3.26 -12.65 2.43
CA LEU A 136 4.48 -13.23 3.04
C LEU A 136 5.33 -12.13 3.65
N GLN A 137 5.58 -11.03 2.94
CA GLN A 137 6.34 -9.89 3.45
C GLN A 137 5.68 -9.28 4.69
N LYS A 138 4.37 -9.00 4.65
CA LYS A 138 3.65 -8.48 5.83
C LYS A 138 3.67 -9.46 7.01
N LYS A 139 3.45 -10.76 6.77
CA LYS A 139 3.50 -11.80 7.83
C LYS A 139 4.90 -11.94 8.43
N ILE A 140 5.95 -11.90 7.61
CA ILE A 140 7.35 -11.93 8.07
C ILE A 140 7.66 -10.68 8.91
N VAL A 141 7.28 -9.49 8.44
CA VAL A 141 7.48 -8.23 9.19
C VAL A 141 6.74 -8.24 10.53
N LEU A 142 5.49 -8.72 10.57
CA LEU A 142 4.73 -8.88 11.82
C LEU A 142 5.39 -9.88 12.78
N LYS A 143 5.91 -10.99 12.26
CA LYS A 143 6.62 -12.00 13.05
C LYS A 143 7.92 -11.43 13.62
N LEU A 144 8.68 -10.68 12.83
CA LEU A 144 9.89 -9.97 13.26
C LEU A 144 9.57 -8.91 14.33
N LYS A 145 8.54 -8.08 14.14
CA LYS A 145 8.10 -7.10 15.15
C LYS A 145 7.78 -7.76 16.49
N ARG A 146 7.10 -8.93 16.49
CA ARG A 146 6.81 -9.70 17.71
C ARG A 146 8.07 -10.25 18.38
N ILE A 147 9.03 -10.74 17.61
CA ILE A 147 10.32 -11.25 18.13
C ILE A 147 11.12 -10.10 18.78
N VAL A 148 11.24 -8.97 18.09
CA VAL A 148 11.93 -7.77 18.62
C VAL A 148 11.28 -7.29 19.92
N MET A 149 9.95 -7.28 19.99
CA MET A 149 9.22 -6.90 21.21
C MET A 149 9.50 -7.86 22.37
N LYS A 150 9.50 -9.18 22.14
CA LYS A 150 9.85 -10.17 23.16
C LYS A 150 11.29 -10.04 23.66
N LEU A 151 12.23 -9.80 22.74
CA LEU A 151 13.64 -9.56 23.10
C LEU A 151 13.78 -8.30 23.96
N LYS A 152 13.07 -7.22 23.62
CA LYS A 152 13.08 -5.98 24.40
C LYS A 152 12.57 -6.19 25.84
N ILE A 153 11.51 -6.96 26.01
CA ILE A 153 10.97 -7.33 27.34
C ILE A 153 11.97 -8.18 28.12
N TYR A 154 12.60 -9.17 27.48
CA TYR A 154 13.60 -10.02 28.12
C TYR A 154 14.80 -9.19 28.62
N VAL A 155 15.34 -8.29 27.78
CA VAL A 155 16.46 -7.42 28.15
C VAL A 155 16.07 -6.49 29.31
N MET A 156 14.89 -5.87 29.29
CA MET A 156 14.40 -5.05 30.41
C MET A 156 14.30 -5.84 31.71
N ASN A 157 13.82 -7.09 31.65
CA ASN A 157 13.74 -7.94 32.84
C ASN A 157 15.12 -8.33 33.36
N VAL A 158 16.09 -8.65 32.50
CA VAL A 158 17.45 -8.99 32.94
C VAL A 158 18.16 -7.79 33.57
N ILE A 159 17.98 -6.59 33.03
CA ILE A 159 18.58 -5.36 33.58
C ILE A 159 17.99 -4.99 34.96
N ASN A 160 16.69 -5.22 35.18
CA ASN A 160 16.04 -4.90 36.45
C ASN A 160 16.29 -5.93 37.57
N PHE A 161 16.97 -7.05 37.27
CA PHE A 161 17.33 -8.11 38.21
C PHE A 161 18.84 -8.15 38.55
N ALA A 162 19.63 -7.24 37.97
CA ALA A 162 21.06 -7.03 38.27
C ALA A 162 21.24 -5.76 39.11
#